data_AF-A0A1Y2WKA8-F1
#
_entry.id   AF-A0A1Y2WKA8-F1
#
_cell.length_a   1.000
_cell.length_b   1.000
_cell.length_c   1.000
_cell.angle_alpha   90.00
_cell.angle_beta   90.00
_cell.angle_gamma   90.00
#
_symmetry.space_group_name_H-M   'P 1'
#
loop_
_entity.id
_entity.type
_entity.pdbx_description
1 polymer ?
#
loop_
_entity_poly.entity_id
_entity_poly.type
_entity_poly.pdbx_seq_one_letter_code
_entity_poly.pdbx_strand_id
1 'polypeptide(L)'
;MAASKAIPWERLIALQQAYDTLCLYLGFHDHEKHFVRQILDGEFVAPFFAEYRRDYLEAEAELEDIDCDELFRWCRSKDAFALRRYVTSKTPRKGNWTALDHATRFLVRVLRFSWDNGGEWNHGSFEPDNDQDLESDREFHQVWAILRYLQMEWEVVNIEEWEGDGLSETLVGMLSSRL
;
A
#
# COMPACT_ATOMS: atom_id res chain seq x y z
N MET A 1 11.82 5.12 -26.95
CA MET A 1 12.42 5.64 -25.70
C MET A 1 11.47 6.70 -25.18
N ALA A 2 10.69 6.40 -24.14
CA ALA A 2 9.86 7.42 -23.51
C ALA A 2 10.79 8.47 -22.91
N ALA A 3 10.60 9.74 -23.26
CA ALA A 3 11.34 10.83 -22.65
C ALA A 3 11.08 10.78 -21.15
N SER A 4 12.14 10.83 -20.34
CA SER A 4 12.04 11.01 -18.89
C SER A 4 11.28 12.31 -18.64
N LYS A 5 9.96 12.22 -18.39
CA LYS A 5 9.16 13.37 -18.00
C LYS A 5 9.71 13.86 -16.66
N ALA A 6 10.18 15.10 -16.61
CA ALA A 6 10.62 15.70 -15.35
C ALA A 6 9.39 15.85 -14.44
N ILE A 7 9.45 15.28 -13.24
CA ILE A 7 8.40 15.41 -12.23
C ILE A 7 8.36 16.90 -11.82
N PRO A 8 7.20 17.58 -11.86
CA PRO A 8 7.09 18.96 -11.41
C PRO A 8 7.50 19.10 -9.93
N TRP A 9 8.16 20.20 -9.60
CA TRP A 9 8.74 20.44 -8.27
C TRP A 9 7.71 20.34 -7.13
N GLU A 10 6.50 20.84 -7.33
CA GLU A 10 5.40 20.77 -6.37
C GLU A 10 5.03 19.31 -6.03
N ARG A 11 5.06 18.41 -7.02
CA ARG A 11 4.81 16.98 -6.78
C ARG A 11 5.91 16.32 -5.96
N LEU A 12 7.16 16.77 -6.15
CA LEU A 12 8.29 16.29 -5.36
C LEU A 12 8.16 16.70 -3.89
N ILE A 13 7.70 17.93 -3.61
CA ILE A 13 7.45 18.41 -2.24
C ILE A 13 6.37 17.57 -1.56
N ALA A 14 5.22 17.41 -2.22
CA ALA A 14 4.12 16.62 -1.69
C ALA A 14 4.53 15.17 -1.43
N LEU A 15 5.27 14.55 -2.36
CA LEU A 15 5.77 13.20 -2.19
C LEU A 15 6.75 13.08 -1.01
N GLN A 16 7.61 14.08 -0.81
CA GLN A 16 8.51 14.13 0.34
C GLN A 16 7.72 14.24 1.66
N GLN A 17 6.68 15.08 1.70
CA GLN A 17 5.82 15.21 2.89
C GLN A 17 5.10 13.88 3.19
N ALA A 18 4.51 13.25 2.19
CA ALA A 18 3.86 11.94 2.34
C ALA A 18 4.86 10.87 2.82
N TYR A 19 6.09 10.89 2.32
CA TYR A 19 7.16 9.99 2.78
C TYR A 19 7.52 10.22 4.24
N ASP A 20 7.70 11.47 4.64
CA ASP A 20 8.03 11.83 6.01
C ASP A 20 6.92 11.42 6.98
N THR A 21 5.65 11.62 6.61
CA THR A 21 4.50 11.16 7.39
C THR A 21 4.43 9.64 7.44
N LEU A 22 4.67 8.93 6.33
CA LEU A 22 4.73 7.46 6.32
C LEU A 22 5.83 6.96 7.27
N CYS A 23 7.02 7.58 7.26
CA CYS A 23 8.11 7.19 8.15
C CYS A 23 7.68 7.27 9.62
N LEU A 24 7.10 8.40 10.02
CA LEU A 24 6.59 8.60 11.38
C LEU A 24 5.50 7.57 11.72
N TYR A 25 4.58 7.31 10.80
CA TYR A 25 3.50 6.35 10.98
C TYR A 25 4.00 4.91 11.17
N LEU A 26 5.08 4.54 10.48
CA LEU A 26 5.75 3.27 10.65
C LEU A 26 6.66 3.22 11.90
N GLY A 27 6.79 4.34 12.63
CA GLY A 27 7.58 4.44 13.86
C GLY A 27 9.06 4.80 13.65
N PHE A 28 9.45 5.23 12.45
CA PHE A 28 10.81 5.63 12.12
C PHE A 28 11.00 7.15 12.24
N HIS A 29 12.11 7.56 12.85
CA HIS A 29 12.46 8.98 12.99
C HIS A 29 13.54 9.42 11.99
N ASP A 30 13.92 10.70 12.01
CA ASP A 30 14.76 11.34 10.97
C ASP A 30 16.03 10.57 10.57
N HIS A 31 16.72 9.95 11.52
CA HIS A 31 17.96 9.19 11.26
C HIS A 31 17.70 7.78 10.70
N GLU A 32 16.46 7.31 10.74
CA GLU A 32 16.04 5.95 10.40
C GLU A 32 15.17 5.91 9.13
N LYS A 33 14.81 7.07 8.56
CA LYS A 33 14.00 7.16 7.34
C LYS A 33 14.56 6.32 6.19
N HIS A 34 15.86 6.09 6.13
CA HIS A 34 16.48 5.25 5.11
C HIS A 34 16.05 3.77 5.20
N PHE A 35 15.68 3.27 6.39
CA PHE A 35 15.14 1.92 6.57
C PHE A 35 13.76 1.77 5.92
N VAL A 36 12.92 2.81 5.94
CA VAL A 36 11.61 2.77 5.28
C VAL A 36 11.79 2.55 3.77
N ARG A 37 12.74 3.23 3.13
CA ARG A 37 13.05 2.96 1.71
C ARG A 37 13.50 1.52 1.48
N GLN A 38 14.29 0.94 2.39
CA GLN A 38 14.68 -0.48 2.32
C GLN A 38 13.48 -1.42 2.44
N ILE A 39 12.49 -1.10 3.28
CA ILE A 39 11.24 -1.87 3.38
C ILE A 39 10.46 -1.78 2.06
N LEU A 40 10.28 -0.57 1.53
CA LEU A 40 9.54 -0.33 0.29
C LEU A 40 10.15 -1.04 -0.93
N ASP A 41 11.48 -1.02 -1.03
CA ASP A 41 12.24 -1.70 -2.10
C ASP A 41 12.56 -3.17 -1.78
N GLY A 42 12.18 -3.63 -0.59
CA GLY A 42 12.51 -4.94 -0.06
C GLY A 42 11.69 -6.06 -0.69
N GLU A 43 12.14 -7.30 -0.47
CA GLU A 43 11.50 -8.50 -1.02
C GLU A 43 10.07 -8.73 -0.50
N PHE A 44 9.74 -8.17 0.66
CA PHE A 44 8.42 -8.27 1.28
C PHE A 44 7.37 -7.35 0.66
N VAL A 45 7.77 -6.31 -0.09
CA VAL A 45 6.86 -5.29 -0.64
C VAL A 45 6.99 -5.19 -2.17
N ALA A 46 8.21 -4.97 -2.66
CA ALA A 46 8.45 -4.59 -4.06
C ALA A 46 7.87 -5.59 -5.09
N PRO A 47 7.99 -6.93 -4.92
CA PRO A 47 7.42 -7.88 -5.88
C PRO A 47 5.89 -7.80 -5.95
N PHE A 48 5.22 -7.55 -4.82
CA PHE A 48 3.76 -7.47 -4.77
C PHE A 48 3.27 -6.12 -5.28
N PHE A 49 4.01 -5.04 -5.03
CA PHE A 49 3.70 -3.76 -5.64
C PHE A 49 3.90 -3.79 -7.16
N ALA A 50 4.92 -4.50 -7.66
CA ALA A 50 5.08 -4.69 -9.10
C ALA A 50 3.89 -5.46 -9.73
N GLU A 51 3.32 -6.44 -9.02
CA GLU A 51 2.07 -7.11 -9.44
C GLU A 51 0.88 -6.13 -9.44
N TYR A 52 0.73 -5.34 -8.38
CA TYR A 52 -0.34 -4.33 -8.26
C TYR A 52 -0.24 -3.29 -9.38
N ARG A 53 0.96 -2.74 -9.61
CA ARG A 53 1.23 -1.75 -10.65
C ARG A 53 0.88 -2.27 -12.05
N ARG A 54 1.42 -3.44 -12.42
CA ARG A 54 1.20 -4.03 -13.74
C ARG A 54 -0.27 -4.33 -14.01
N ASP A 55 -0.95 -4.88 -13.00
CA ASP A 55 -2.29 -5.42 -13.20
C ASP A 55 -3.42 -4.43 -12.91
N TYR A 56 -3.13 -3.30 -12.28
CA TYR A 56 -4.11 -2.25 -11.95
C TYR A 56 -3.66 -0.87 -12.43
N LEU A 57 -2.59 -0.31 -11.85
CA LEU A 57 -2.18 1.08 -12.14
C LEU A 57 -1.88 1.33 -13.62
N GLU A 58 -1.20 0.39 -14.27
CA GLU A 58 -0.85 0.48 -15.70
C GLU A 58 -2.01 0.05 -16.62
N ALA A 59 -3.03 -0.64 -16.08
CA ALA A 59 -4.11 -1.25 -16.84
C ALA A 59 -5.39 -0.41 -16.87
N GLU A 60 -5.65 0.33 -15.78
CA GLU A 60 -6.86 1.14 -15.62
C GLU A 60 -6.65 2.58 -16.06
N ALA A 61 -7.69 3.18 -16.65
CA ALA A 61 -7.67 4.57 -17.08
C ALA A 61 -7.97 5.55 -15.94
N GLU A 62 -8.78 5.12 -14.97
CA GLU A 62 -9.18 5.90 -13.81
C GLU A 62 -8.85 5.09 -12.55
N LEU A 63 -8.14 5.70 -11.61
CA LEU A 63 -7.73 5.06 -10.38
C LEU A 63 -8.68 5.44 -9.24
N GLU A 64 -9.20 4.43 -8.56
CA GLU A 64 -9.98 4.61 -7.34
C GLU A 64 -9.07 4.94 -6.15
N ASP A 65 -9.54 5.84 -5.28
CA ASP A 65 -8.97 6.03 -3.96
C ASP A 65 -9.43 4.90 -3.04
N ILE A 66 -8.49 4.24 -2.38
CA ILE A 66 -8.74 3.02 -1.62
C ILE A 66 -8.72 3.38 -0.13
N ASP A 67 -9.91 3.61 0.42
CA ASP A 67 -10.08 3.86 1.86
C ASP A 67 -9.66 2.65 2.69
N CYS A 68 -8.98 2.91 3.81
CA CYS A 68 -8.46 1.86 4.65
C CYS A 68 -9.58 1.07 5.34
N ASP A 69 -10.59 1.76 5.85
CA ASP A 69 -11.68 1.12 6.60
C ASP A 69 -12.59 0.32 5.66
N GLU A 70 -12.79 0.79 4.42
CA GLU A 70 -13.45 0.05 3.35
C GLU A 70 -12.66 -1.20 2.97
N LEU A 71 -11.35 -1.09 2.74
CA LEU A 71 -10.50 -2.23 2.42
C LEU A 71 -10.51 -3.26 3.57
N PHE A 72 -10.47 -2.79 4.82
CA PHE A 72 -10.55 -3.66 5.99
C PHE A 72 -11.87 -4.43 6.05
N ARG A 73 -13.00 -3.70 5.92
CA ARG A 73 -14.35 -4.31 5.87
C ARG A 73 -14.47 -5.28 4.71
N TRP A 74 -13.90 -4.96 3.55
CA TRP A 74 -13.87 -5.83 2.39
C TRP A 74 -13.09 -7.12 2.67
N CYS A 75 -11.84 -7.02 3.13
CA CYS A 75 -10.98 -8.15 3.49
C CYS A 75 -11.66 -9.09 4.48
N ARG A 76 -12.28 -8.52 5.52
CA ARG A 76 -13.07 -9.26 6.50
C ARG A 76 -14.28 -9.95 5.87
N SER A 77 -15.10 -9.21 5.11
CA SER A 77 -16.33 -9.75 4.51
C SER A 77 -16.08 -10.88 3.51
N LYS A 78 -14.91 -10.88 2.87
CA LYS A 78 -14.51 -11.89 1.89
C LYS A 78 -13.74 -13.05 2.49
N ASP A 79 -13.36 -12.99 3.76
CA ASP A 79 -12.37 -13.91 4.34
C ASP A 79 -11.09 -13.97 3.47
N ALA A 80 -10.58 -12.78 3.12
CA ALA A 80 -9.59 -12.62 2.06
C ALA A 80 -8.28 -13.38 2.32
N PHE A 81 -7.89 -13.53 3.60
CA PHE A 81 -6.67 -14.23 4.00
C PHE A 81 -6.77 -15.76 3.88
N ALA A 82 -7.97 -16.32 3.71
CA ALA A 82 -8.19 -17.72 3.39
C ALA A 82 -8.47 -17.94 1.88
N LEU A 83 -8.97 -16.93 1.19
CA LEU A 83 -9.36 -17.06 -0.21
C LEU A 83 -8.16 -17.27 -1.14
N ARG A 84 -8.18 -18.41 -1.84
CA ARG A 84 -7.12 -18.84 -2.78
C ARG A 84 -6.69 -17.73 -3.73
N ARG A 85 -7.62 -16.95 -4.28
CA ARG A 85 -7.33 -15.89 -5.27
C ARG A 85 -6.40 -14.79 -4.77
N TYR A 86 -6.37 -14.52 -3.45
CA TYR A 86 -5.52 -13.50 -2.86
C TYR A 86 -4.25 -14.06 -2.23
N VAL A 87 -4.26 -15.31 -1.79
CA VAL A 87 -3.14 -15.90 -1.04
C VAL A 87 -2.12 -16.61 -1.94
N THR A 88 -2.57 -17.14 -3.07
CA THR A 88 -1.73 -17.98 -3.95
C THR A 88 -0.56 -17.23 -4.55
N SER A 89 0.63 -17.84 -4.59
CA SER A 89 1.78 -17.31 -5.32
C SER A 89 1.57 -17.23 -6.84
N LYS A 90 0.72 -18.10 -7.38
CA LYS A 90 0.36 -18.11 -8.80
C LYS A 90 -0.46 -16.87 -9.17
N THR A 91 -0.22 -16.31 -10.35
CA THR A 91 -1.05 -15.21 -10.90
C THR A 91 -2.49 -15.69 -11.08
N PRO A 92 -3.48 -15.10 -10.38
CA PRO A 92 -4.88 -15.44 -10.55
C PRO A 92 -5.42 -14.90 -11.89
N ARG A 93 -6.56 -15.42 -12.36
CA ARG A 93 -7.30 -14.78 -13.46
C ARG A 93 -7.98 -13.53 -12.91
N LYS A 94 -7.64 -12.35 -13.44
CA LYS A 94 -8.06 -11.03 -12.92
C LYS A 94 -9.13 -10.32 -13.74
N GLY A 95 -9.77 -11.00 -14.70
CA GLY A 95 -10.65 -10.36 -15.69
C GLY A 95 -11.93 -9.66 -15.18
N ASN A 96 -12.13 -9.54 -13.86
CA ASN A 96 -13.23 -8.83 -13.20
C ASN A 96 -12.80 -8.28 -11.82
N TRP A 97 -11.52 -7.99 -11.63
CA TRP A 97 -11.04 -7.50 -10.35
C TRP A 97 -11.34 -6.01 -10.22
N THR A 98 -11.82 -5.60 -9.05
CA THR A 98 -11.97 -4.18 -8.68
C THR A 98 -10.67 -3.64 -8.08
N ALA A 99 -10.57 -2.32 -7.91
CA ALA A 99 -9.46 -1.71 -7.16
C ALA A 99 -9.24 -2.37 -5.78
N LEU A 100 -10.33 -2.62 -5.05
CA LEU A 100 -10.31 -3.35 -3.78
C LEU A 100 -9.75 -4.77 -3.93
N ASP A 101 -10.07 -5.51 -5.00
CA ASP A 101 -9.47 -6.84 -5.23
C ASP A 101 -7.95 -6.76 -5.41
N HIS A 102 -7.45 -5.76 -6.14
CA HIS A 102 -6.02 -5.54 -6.34
C HIS A 102 -5.32 -5.11 -5.04
N ALA A 103 -5.91 -4.22 -4.26
CA ALA A 103 -5.36 -3.80 -2.98
C ALA A 103 -5.39 -4.92 -1.93
N THR A 104 -6.49 -5.66 -1.84
CA THR A 104 -6.58 -6.86 -1.00
C THR A 104 -5.51 -7.87 -1.38
N ARG A 105 -5.28 -8.07 -2.68
CA ARG A 105 -4.24 -8.98 -3.16
C ARG A 105 -2.84 -8.53 -2.73
N PHE A 106 -2.52 -7.24 -2.87
CA PHE A 106 -1.26 -6.70 -2.40
C PHE A 106 -1.10 -6.94 -0.90
N LEU A 107 -2.07 -6.49 -0.11
CA LEU A 107 -2.04 -6.52 1.34
C LEU A 107 -1.91 -7.95 1.88
N VAL A 108 -2.76 -8.87 1.41
CA VAL A 108 -2.73 -10.28 1.83
C VAL A 108 -1.38 -10.92 1.49
N ARG A 109 -0.77 -10.55 0.35
CA ARG A 109 0.52 -11.13 -0.05
C ARG A 109 1.70 -10.59 0.71
N VAL A 110 1.72 -9.30 1.02
CA VAL A 110 2.74 -8.70 1.88
C VAL A 110 2.68 -9.35 3.26
N LEU A 111 1.52 -9.32 3.91
CA LEU A 111 1.38 -9.81 5.28
C LEU A 111 1.63 -11.32 5.40
N ARG A 112 1.00 -12.14 4.55
CA ARG A 112 1.23 -13.59 4.61
C ARG A 112 2.68 -13.96 4.30
N PHE A 113 3.30 -13.31 3.32
CA PHE A 113 4.70 -13.59 3.01
C PHE A 113 5.62 -13.17 4.17
N SER A 114 5.31 -12.04 4.82
CA SER A 114 6.02 -11.58 6.01
C SER A 114 5.90 -12.57 7.17
N TRP A 115 4.68 -13.02 7.50
CA TRP A 115 4.44 -14.02 8.54
C TRP A 115 5.14 -15.35 8.27
N ASP A 116 5.09 -15.83 7.02
CA ASP A 116 5.66 -17.12 6.63
C ASP A 116 7.21 -17.10 6.59
N ASN A 117 7.84 -15.92 6.48
CA ASN A 117 9.28 -15.79 6.24
C ASN A 117 10.02 -14.89 7.25
N GLY A 118 9.36 -14.49 8.34
CA GLY A 118 9.99 -13.67 9.40
C GLY A 118 10.32 -12.25 8.95
N GLY A 119 9.42 -11.61 8.20
CA GLY A 119 9.54 -10.21 7.80
C GLY A 119 9.16 -9.22 8.91
N GLU A 120 9.06 -7.94 8.53
CA GLU A 120 8.76 -6.82 9.44
C GLU A 120 7.41 -6.96 10.15
N TRP A 121 6.42 -7.54 9.47
CA TRP A 121 5.11 -7.89 10.03
C TRP A 121 5.11 -9.37 10.41
N ASN A 122 4.87 -9.68 11.68
CA ASN A 122 5.09 -11.01 12.24
C ASN A 122 3.99 -11.50 13.20
N HIS A 123 2.88 -10.77 13.31
CA HIS A 123 1.73 -11.17 14.14
C HIS A 123 1.20 -12.57 13.78
N GLY A 124 1.26 -12.96 12.50
CA GLY A 124 1.08 -14.35 12.06
C GLY A 124 -0.31 -14.73 11.58
N SER A 125 -1.31 -13.87 11.76
CA SER A 125 -2.70 -14.11 11.34
C SER A 125 -3.47 -12.81 11.18
N PHE A 126 -4.60 -12.86 10.46
CA PHE A 126 -5.57 -11.77 10.41
C PHE A 126 -6.80 -12.16 11.24
N GLU A 127 -6.92 -11.66 12.45
CA GLU A 127 -8.02 -11.96 13.37
C GLU A 127 -8.83 -10.71 13.77
N PRO A 128 -9.55 -10.06 12.83
CA PRO A 128 -10.18 -8.75 13.05
C PRO A 128 -11.29 -8.73 14.11
N ASP A 129 -11.71 -9.90 14.59
CA ASP A 129 -12.75 -10.06 15.62
C ASP A 129 -12.18 -10.46 17.00
N ASN A 130 -10.91 -10.83 17.08
CA ASN A 130 -10.28 -11.40 18.27
C ASN A 130 -8.89 -10.80 18.58
N ASP A 131 -8.54 -9.72 17.89
CA ASP A 131 -7.25 -9.02 18.04
C ASP A 131 -7.24 -8.19 19.33
N GLN A 132 -6.88 -8.83 20.44
CA GLN A 132 -6.87 -8.20 21.78
C GLN A 132 -5.89 -7.03 21.89
N ASP A 133 -4.81 -7.07 21.10
CA ASP A 133 -3.73 -6.08 21.12
C ASP A 133 -3.76 -5.14 19.90
N LEU A 134 -4.75 -5.29 19.01
CA LEU A 134 -4.89 -4.53 17.76
C LEU A 134 -3.67 -4.63 16.84
N GLU A 135 -2.88 -5.70 16.97
CA GLU A 135 -1.65 -5.90 16.21
C GLU A 135 -1.95 -6.34 14.78
N SER A 136 -2.93 -7.24 14.54
CA SER A 136 -3.41 -7.56 13.19
C SER A 136 -3.90 -6.30 12.46
N ASP A 137 -4.65 -5.46 13.18
CA ASP A 137 -5.18 -4.21 12.63
C ASP A 137 -4.03 -3.24 12.32
N ARG A 138 -3.05 -3.11 13.23
CA ARG A 138 -1.89 -2.24 13.02
C ARG A 138 -1.06 -2.65 11.81
N GLU A 139 -0.71 -3.93 11.68
CA GLU A 139 0.05 -4.42 10.52
C GLU A 139 -0.74 -4.20 9.22
N PHE A 140 -2.05 -4.43 9.23
CA PHE A 140 -2.94 -4.14 8.11
C PHE A 140 -2.86 -2.66 7.70
N HIS A 141 -3.03 -1.76 8.66
CA HIS A 141 -3.00 -0.31 8.42
C HIS A 141 -1.65 0.15 7.89
N GLN A 142 -0.54 -0.36 8.42
CA GLN A 142 0.81 -0.05 7.95
C GLN A 142 1.03 -0.50 6.51
N VAL A 143 0.62 -1.72 6.15
CA VAL A 143 0.75 -2.23 4.78
C VAL A 143 -0.16 -1.47 3.80
N TRP A 144 -1.36 -1.08 4.23
CA TRP A 144 -2.22 -0.19 3.43
C TRP A 144 -1.57 1.19 3.22
N ALA A 145 -0.95 1.78 4.25
CA ALA A 145 -0.28 3.07 4.12
C ALA A 145 0.89 3.00 3.12
N ILE A 146 1.65 1.90 3.15
CA ILE A 146 2.69 1.59 2.15
C ILE A 146 2.11 1.52 0.74
N LEU A 147 0.99 0.80 0.56
CA LEU A 147 0.33 0.70 -0.75
C LEU A 147 -0.04 2.09 -1.28
N ARG A 148 -0.68 2.93 -0.45
CA ARG A 148 -1.10 4.27 -0.85
C ARG A 148 0.09 5.16 -1.20
N TYR A 149 1.16 5.13 -0.40
CA TYR A 149 2.37 5.87 -0.70
C TYR A 149 3.02 5.43 -2.03
N LEU A 150 3.17 4.13 -2.26
CA LEU A 150 3.75 3.61 -3.50
C LEU A 150 2.88 3.92 -4.72
N GLN A 151 1.56 3.88 -4.57
CA GLN A 151 0.63 4.32 -5.61
C GLN A 151 0.83 5.80 -5.92
N MET A 152 0.93 6.66 -4.89
CA MET A 152 1.23 8.08 -5.07
C MET A 152 2.57 8.32 -5.77
N GLU A 153 3.65 7.58 -5.41
CA GLU A 153 4.94 7.61 -6.12
C GLU A 153 4.78 7.33 -7.62
N TRP A 154 3.90 6.40 -7.98
CA TRP A 154 3.63 6.09 -9.38
C TRP A 154 2.80 7.17 -10.07
N GLU A 155 1.74 7.67 -9.41
CA GLU A 155 0.81 8.66 -9.95
C GLU A 155 1.51 9.99 -10.26
N VAL A 156 2.40 10.47 -9.37
CA VAL A 156 3.12 11.74 -9.60
C VAL A 156 3.94 11.74 -10.88
N VAL A 157 4.39 10.56 -11.33
CA VAL A 157 5.19 10.36 -12.56
C VAL A 157 4.30 10.17 -13.79
N ASN A 158 3.16 9.49 -13.64
CA ASN A 158 2.41 8.94 -14.77
C ASN A 158 1.08 9.67 -15.07
N ILE A 159 0.48 10.36 -14.10
CA ILE A 159 -0.79 11.08 -14.29
C ILE A 159 -0.53 12.53 -14.68
N GLU A 160 -1.12 12.96 -15.81
CA GLU A 160 -0.96 14.34 -16.32
C GLU A 160 -1.77 15.34 -15.49
N GLU A 161 -3.04 15.03 -15.21
CA GLU A 161 -3.95 15.82 -14.36
C GLU A 161 -3.82 15.43 -12.89
N TRP A 162 -2.66 15.69 -12.30
CA TRP A 162 -2.43 15.44 -10.88
C TRP A 162 -2.88 16.65 -10.05
N GLU A 163 -4.00 16.51 -9.36
CA GLU A 163 -4.46 17.46 -8.33
C GLU A 163 -3.60 17.28 -7.08
N GLY A 164 -2.44 17.93 -7.08
CA GLY A 164 -1.35 17.64 -6.16
C GLY A 164 -1.58 17.84 -4.69
N ASP A 165 -2.49 18.75 -4.35
CA ASP A 165 -2.79 19.07 -2.97
C ASP A 165 -3.76 18.04 -2.36
N GLY A 166 -4.75 17.55 -3.12
CA GLY A 166 -5.80 16.69 -2.59
C GLY A 166 -5.32 15.32 -2.10
N LEU A 167 -4.53 14.59 -2.90
CA LEU A 167 -4.13 13.22 -2.58
C LEU A 167 -3.06 13.14 -1.47
N SER A 168 -2.08 14.06 -1.52
CA SER A 168 -1.05 14.16 -0.48
C SER A 168 -1.64 14.63 0.83
N GLU A 169 -2.49 15.66 0.83
CA GLU A 169 -3.17 16.13 2.04
C GLU A 169 -4.11 15.08 2.62
N THR A 170 -4.77 14.27 1.78
CA THR A 170 -5.62 13.18 2.23
C THR A 170 -4.80 12.10 2.92
N LEU A 171 -3.72 11.61 2.31
CA LEU A 171 -2.85 10.60 2.92
C LEU A 171 -2.19 11.15 4.20
N VAL A 172 -1.63 12.36 4.15
CA VAL A 172 -1.00 13.00 5.31
C VAL A 172 -2.01 13.22 6.43
N GLY A 173 -3.21 13.71 6.13
CA GLY A 173 -4.27 13.93 7.11
C GLY A 173 -4.78 12.64 7.74
N MET A 174 -4.94 11.59 6.93
CA MET A 174 -5.38 10.28 7.42
C MET A 174 -4.31 9.59 8.29
N LEU A 175 -3.03 9.66 7.91
CA LEU A 175 -1.96 9.09 8.72
C LEU A 175 -1.72 9.90 9.99
N SER A 176 -1.76 11.23 9.90
CA SER A 176 -1.53 12.12 11.06
C SER A 176 -2.66 12.04 12.09
N SER A 177 -3.90 11.75 11.69
CA SER A 177 -5.00 11.54 12.64
C SER A 177 -4.89 10.23 13.44
N ARG A 178 -3.96 9.36 13.03
CA ARG A 178 -3.69 8.04 13.63
C ARG A 178 -2.33 7.94 14.33
N LEU A 179 -1.57 9.05 14.40
CA LEU A 179 -0.38 9.23 15.24
C LEU A 179 -0.76 9.68 16.65
#